data_AF-A0A3B1CT46-F1
#
_entry.id   AF-A0A3B1CT46-F1
#
_cell.length_a   1.000
_cell.length_b   1.000
_cell.length_c   1.000
_cell.angle_alpha   90.00
_cell.angle_beta   90.00
_cell.angle_gamma   90.00
#
_symmetry.space_group_name_H-M   'P 1'
#
loop_
_entity.id
_entity.type
_entity.pdbx_description
1 polymer ?
#
loop_
_entity_poly.entity_id
_entity_poly.type
_entity_poly.pdbx_seq_one_letter_code
_entity_poly.pdbx_strand_id
1 'polypeptide(L)' 'PERHPYVKYRAAMKFIDFLVSEKGQKAIAGFRDSRGNQLFHPDAR' A
#
# COMPACT_ATOMS: atom_id res chain seq x y z
N PRO A 1 18.31 2.08 8.44
CA PRO A 1 19.03 2.72 7.31
C PRO A 1 20.51 3.03 7.59
N GLU A 2 20.92 3.29 8.83
CA GLU A 2 22.31 3.64 9.15
C GLU A 2 23.33 2.56 8.75
N ARG A 3 22.94 1.28 8.82
CA ARG A 3 23.77 0.15 8.30
C ARG A 3 23.71 -0.03 6.78
N HIS A 4 22.72 0.56 6.11
CA HIS A 4 22.49 0.44 4.65
C HIS A 4 22.00 1.79 4.08
N PRO A 5 22.91 2.76 3.89
CA PRO A 5 22.56 4.16 3.60
C PRO A 5 21.86 4.36 2.25
N TYR A 6 22.03 3.42 1.31
CA TYR A 6 21.37 3.40 0.00
C TYR A 6 19.90 2.99 0.06
N VAL A 7 19.43 2.46 1.19
CA VAL A 7 18.01 2.12 1.36
C VAL A 7 17.19 3.41 1.42
N LYS A 8 16.22 3.53 0.51
CA LYS A 8 15.27 4.65 0.44
C LYS A 8 14.21 4.59 1.55
N TYR A 9 14.65 4.52 2.80
CA TYR A 9 13.81 4.29 3.97
C TYR A 9 12.66 5.29 4.07
N ARG A 10 12.94 6.59 3.87
CA ARG A 10 11.91 7.64 3.91
C ARG A 10 10.83 7.45 2.84
N ALA A 11 11.21 6.98 1.65
CA ALA A 11 10.23 6.71 0.59
C ALA A 11 9.40 5.46 0.91
N ALA A 12 10.04 4.41 1.44
CA ALA A 12 9.35 3.21 1.88
C ALA A 12 8.32 3.51 2.97
N MET A 13 8.69 4.27 4.01
CA MET A 13 7.75 4.65 5.07
C MET A 13 6.56 5.45 4.53
N LYS A 14 6.78 6.43 3.65
CA LYS A 14 5.68 7.16 2.99
C LYS A 14 4.73 6.25 2.21
N PHE A 15 5.27 5.23 1.54
CA PHE A 15 4.45 4.28 0.81
C PHE A 15 3.67 3.37 1.75
N ILE A 16 4.29 2.90 2.83
CA ILE A 16 3.62 2.10 3.88
C ILE A 16 2.49 2.92 4.51
N ASP A 17 2.75 4.16 4.91
CA ASP A 17 1.75 5.06 5.50
C ASP A 17 0.56 5.25 4.55
N PHE A 18 0.82 5.41 3.26
CA PHE A 18 -0.23 5.45 2.25
C PHE A 18 -1.01 4.13 2.18
N LEU A 19 -0.33 2.99 2.10
CA LEU A 19 -0.97 1.67 1.98
C LEU A 19 -1.93 1.38 3.13
N VAL A 20 -1.55 1.72 4.37
CA VAL A 20 -2.38 1.46 5.56
C VAL A 20 -3.43 2.54 5.82
N SER A 21 -3.30 3.73 5.21
CA SER A 21 -4.31 4.79 5.34
C SER A 21 -5.66 4.39 4.75
N GLU A 22 -6.73 5.07 5.18
CA GLU A 22 -8.06 4.90 4.58
C GLU A 22 -8.05 5.04 3.05
N LYS A 23 -7.27 6.00 2.53
CA LYS A 23 -7.16 6.23 1.09
C LYS A 23 -6.53 5.03 0.39
N GLY A 24 -5.46 4.47 0.97
CA GLY A 24 -4.81 3.26 0.45
C GLY A 24 -5.74 2.06 0.48
N GLN A 25 -6.43 1.84 1.61
CA GLN A 25 -7.39 0.73 1.75
C GLN A 25 -8.58 0.87 0.79
N LYS A 26 -9.10 2.08 0.57
CA LYS A 26 -10.12 2.35 -0.46
C LYS A 26 -9.63 2.04 -1.87
N ALA A 27 -8.38 2.37 -2.19
CA ALA A 27 -7.77 2.05 -3.48
C ALA A 27 -7.60 0.53 -3.68
N ILE A 28 -7.19 -0.20 -2.63
CA ILE A 28 -7.06 -1.65 -2.65
C ILE A 28 -8.43 -2.32 -2.86
N ALA A 29 -9.45 -1.91 -2.09
CA ALA A 29 -10.82 -2.44 -2.21
C ALA A 29 -11.46 -2.17 -3.58
N GLY A 30 -11.10 -1.05 -4.21
CA GLY A 30 -11.61 -0.65 -5.52
C GLY A 30 -10.94 -1.34 -6.70
N PHE A 31 -9.83 -2.05 -6.49
CA PHE A 31 -9.13 -2.72 -7.58
C PHE A 31 -9.93 -3.92 -8.12
N ARG A 32 -10.06 -3.97 -9.45
CA ARG A 32 -10.74 -5.05 -10.17
C ARG A 32 -9.86 -5.58 -11.29
N ASP A 33 -9.97 -6.87 -11.56
CA ASP A 33 -9.36 -7.46 -12.74
C ASP A 33 -10.07 -7.01 -14.04
N SER A 34 -9.54 -7.44 -15.18
CA SER A 34 -10.13 -7.15 -16.50
C SER A 34 -11.54 -7.72 -16.71
N ARG A 35 -11.99 -8.62 -15.82
CA ARG A 35 -13.32 -9.23 -15.82
C ARG A 35 -14.25 -8.62 -14.76
N GLY A 36 -13.78 -7.62 -14.01
CA GLY A 36 -14.55 -6.90 -12.99
C GLY A 36 -14.55 -7.56 -11.60
N ASN A 37 -13.80 -8.65 -11.39
CA ASN A 37 -13.77 -9.34 -10.10
C ASN A 37 -13.00 -8.52 -9.06
N GLN A 38 -13.51 -8.45 -7.84
CA GLN A 38 -12.77 -7.90 -6.71
C GLN A 38 -11.74 -8.93 -6.23
N LEU A 39 -10.47 -8.54 -6.23
CA LEU A 39 -9.37 -9.46 -5.88
C LEU A 39 -8.81 -9.24 -4.49
N PHE A 40 -9.00 -8.05 -3.92
CA PHE A 40 -8.43 -7.68 -2.63
C PHE A 40 -9.49 -7.22 -1.65
N HIS A 41 -9.32 -7.64 -0.39
CA HIS A 41 -10.17 -7.25 0.73
C HIS A 41 -9.27 -6.50 1.73
N PRO A 42 -9.54 -5.21 1.98
CA PRO A 42 -8.73 -4.41 2.91
C PRO A 42 -8.85 -4.97 4.33
N ASP A 43 -7.72 -5.05 5.05
CA ASP A 43 -7.62 -5.54 6.44
C ASP A 43 -6.63 -4.68 7.25
N ALA A 44 -6.33 -3.46 6.80
CA ALA A 44 -5.64 -2.52 7.69
C ALA A 44 -6.62 -2.08 8.78
N ARG A 45 -6.21 -2.28 10.04
CA ARG A 45 -6.96 -1.94 11.25
C ARG A 45 -7.07 -0.43 11.47
#